data_AF-A0A386PPX3-F1
#
_entry.id   AF-A0A386PPX3-F1
#
_cell.length_a   1.000
_cell.length_b   1.000
_cell.length_c   1.000
_cell.angle_alpha   90.00
_cell.angle_beta   90.00
_cell.angle_gamma   90.00
#
_symmetry.space_group_name_H-M   'P 1'
#
loop_
_entity.id
_entity.type
_entity.pdbx_description
1 polymer ?
#
loop_
_entity_poly.entity_id
_entity_poly.type
_entity_poly.pdbx_seq_one_letter_code
_entity_poly.pdbx_strand_id
1 'polypeptide(L)'
;MKRNTRRKGYLLLESLTALTISILIIFTLNYCINEQFKLLNSWERKVNADKIVLLHLKNKDVPNNLVIKGQEYYFTQLDDYYHVKVGKNDYKFKK
;
A
#
# COMPACT_ATOMS: atom_id res chain seq x y z
N MET A 1 -35.94 -5.49 52.68
CA MET A 1 -35.35 -6.41 51.68
C MET A 1 -35.66 -5.88 50.27
N LYS A 2 -34.80 -5.00 49.72
CA LYS A 2 -35.06 -4.29 48.46
C LYS A 2 -34.19 -4.89 47.34
N ARG A 3 -34.80 -5.68 46.45
CA ARG A 3 -34.12 -6.40 45.34
C ARG A 3 -33.58 -5.40 44.30
N ASN A 4 -32.26 -5.42 44.13
CA ASN A 4 -31.50 -4.61 43.19
C ASN A 4 -31.56 -5.23 41.77
N THR A 5 -32.69 -5.06 41.07
CA THR A 5 -32.88 -5.59 39.70
C THR A 5 -32.57 -4.58 38.60
N ARG A 6 -32.31 -3.30 38.92
CA ARG A 6 -32.03 -2.24 37.92
C ARG A 6 -30.60 -2.22 37.35
N ARG A 7 -29.64 -2.99 37.89
CA ARG A 7 -28.22 -2.94 37.46
C ARG A 7 -27.82 -3.90 36.33
N LYS A 8 -28.58 -4.99 36.10
CA LYS A 8 -28.19 -6.01 35.10
C LYS A 8 -28.33 -5.55 33.64
N GLY A 9 -29.41 -4.84 33.31
CA GLY A 9 -29.61 -4.29 31.96
C GLY A 9 -28.61 -3.18 31.61
N TYR A 10 -28.20 -2.40 32.61
CA TYR A 10 -27.21 -1.33 32.46
C TYR A 10 -25.81 -1.89 32.14
N LEU A 11 -25.38 -2.96 32.82
CA LEU A 11 -24.10 -3.65 32.55
C LEU A 11 -24.04 -4.28 31.14
N LEU A 12 -25.16 -4.81 30.64
CA LEU A 12 -25.24 -5.37 29.29
C LEU A 12 -25.17 -4.27 28.22
N LEU A 13 -25.82 -3.13 28.47
CA LEU A 13 -25.77 -1.98 27.57
C LEU A 13 -24.35 -1.39 27.50
N GLU A 14 -23.69 -1.21 28.65
CA GLU A 14 -22.30 -0.74 28.68
C GLU A 14 -21.35 -1.70 27.94
N SER A 15 -21.47 -3.01 28.18
CA SER A 15 -20.68 -4.02 27.46
C SER A 15 -20.93 -3.98 25.96
N LEU A 16 -22.19 -3.80 25.54
CA LEU A 16 -22.55 -3.71 24.13
C LEU A 16 -21.97 -2.44 23.49
N THR A 17 -22.05 -1.29 24.16
CA THR A 17 -21.47 -0.04 23.66
C THR A 17 -19.95 -0.13 23.55
N ALA A 18 -19.27 -0.73 24.55
CA ALA A 18 -17.83 -0.94 24.52
C ALA A 18 -17.41 -1.86 23.38
N LEU A 19 -18.19 -2.91 23.10
CA LEU A 19 -17.98 -3.81 21.97
C LEU A 19 -18.14 -3.06 20.64
N THR A 20 -19.21 -2.27 20.47
CA THR A 20 -19.45 -1.49 19.26
C THR A 20 -18.32 -0.49 19.01
N ILE A 21 -17.87 0.23 20.04
CA ILE A 21 -16.74 1.16 19.94
C ILE A 21 -15.46 0.42 19.52
N SER A 22 -15.18 -0.73 20.13
CA SER A 22 -14.00 -1.53 19.80
C SER A 22 -14.01 -1.99 18.36
N ILE A 23 -15.17 -2.45 17.86
CA ILE A 23 -15.35 -2.84 16.47
C ILE A 23 -15.09 -1.65 15.53
N LEU A 24 -15.67 -0.48 15.83
CA LEU A 24 -15.45 0.72 15.03
C LEU A 24 -13.96 1.09 14.96
N ILE A 25 -13.26 1.06 16.10
CA ILE A 25 -11.81 1.32 16.15
C ILE A 25 -11.04 0.35 15.26
N ILE A 26 -11.33 -0.96 15.37
CA ILE A 26 -10.66 -1.99 14.56
C ILE A 26 -10.91 -1.75 13.07
N PHE A 27 -12.15 -1.44 12.68
CA PHE A 27 -12.48 -1.15 11.28
C PHE A 27 -11.76 0.08 10.76
N THR A 28 -11.74 1.17 11.54
CA THR A 28 -11.05 2.40 11.16
C THR A 28 -9.54 2.19 11.03
N LEU A 29 -8.92 1.45 11.95
CA LEU A 29 -7.49 1.13 11.87
C LEU A 29 -7.18 0.27 10.64
N ASN A 30 -7.98 -0.77 10.39
CA ASN A 30 -7.78 -1.65 9.24
C ASN A 30 -7.94 -0.88 7.91
N TYR A 31 -8.95 -0.02 7.83
CA TYR A 31 -9.14 0.87 6.67
C TYR A 31 -7.94 1.80 6.46
N CYS A 32 -7.47 2.46 7.52
CA CYS A 32 -6.31 3.34 7.46
C CYS A 32 -5.06 2.60 6.99
N ILE A 33 -4.77 1.44 7.59
CA ILE A 33 -3.63 0.60 7.21
C ILE A 33 -3.68 0.25 5.72
N ASN A 34 -4.86 -0.12 5.20
CA ASN A 34 -5.02 -0.48 3.79
C ASN A 34 -4.71 0.70 2.85
N GLU A 35 -5.16 1.92 3.18
CA GLU A 35 -4.82 3.11 2.40
C GLU A 35 -3.31 3.43 2.45
N GLN A 36 -2.68 3.27 3.61
CA GLN A 36 -1.22 3.44 3.73
C GLN A 36 -0.45 2.39 2.91
N PHE A 37 -0.92 1.14 2.86
CA PHE A 37 -0.32 0.11 2.01
C PHE A 37 -0.42 0.43 0.52
N LYS A 38 -1.52 1.04 0.05
CA LYS A 38 -1.64 1.49 -1.34
C LYS A 38 -0.58 2.56 -1.68
N LEU A 39 -0.39 3.53 -0.79
CA LEU A 39 0.65 4.55 -0.95
C LEU A 39 2.04 3.91 -0.96
N LEU A 40 2.33 3.03 -0.01
CA LEU A 40 3.61 2.32 0.08
C LEU A 40 3.92 1.53 -1.19
N ASN A 41 2.93 0.82 -1.74
CA ASN A 41 3.07 0.08 -3.00
C ASN A 41 3.29 1.01 -4.21
N SER A 42 2.76 2.24 -4.17
CA SER A 42 3.09 3.26 -5.18
C SER A 42 4.55 3.71 -5.08
N TRP A 43 5.02 3.98 -3.87
CA TRP A 43 6.42 4.34 -3.63
C TRP A 43 7.38 3.22 -4.00
N GLU A 44 7.05 1.98 -3.66
CA GLU A 44 7.86 0.81 -4.02
C GLU A 44 7.99 0.66 -5.54
N ARG A 45 6.90 0.83 -6.29
CA ARG A 45 6.94 0.82 -7.77
C ARG A 45 7.85 1.89 -8.34
N LYS A 46 7.84 3.10 -7.76
CA LYS A 46 8.72 4.20 -8.18
C LYS A 46 10.19 3.89 -7.90
N VAL A 47 10.52 3.44 -6.69
CA VAL A 47 11.90 3.08 -6.31
C VAL A 47 12.41 1.91 -7.15
N ASN A 48 11.56 0.94 -7.48
CA ASN A 48 11.94 -0.15 -8.38
C ASN A 48 12.19 0.35 -9.80
N ALA A 49 11.39 1.30 -10.30
CA ALA A 49 11.66 1.93 -11.59
C ALA A 49 13.03 2.64 -11.59
N ASP A 50 13.35 3.41 -10.55
CA ASP A 50 14.67 4.04 -10.38
C ASP A 50 15.79 3.00 -10.41
N LYS A 51 15.62 1.91 -9.67
CA LYS A 51 16.58 0.80 -9.63
C LYS A 51 16.80 0.17 -11.00
N ILE A 52 15.74 -0.01 -11.79
CA ILE A 52 15.83 -0.57 -13.15
C ILE A 52 16.62 0.37 -14.06
N VAL A 53 16.39 1.68 -13.97
CA VAL A 53 17.19 2.67 -14.71
C VAL A 53 18.66 2.57 -14.32
N LEU A 54 18.97 2.53 -13.02
CA LEU A 54 20.34 2.36 -12.51
C LEU A 54 21.00 1.05 -12.99
N LEU A 55 20.24 -0.04 -13.07
CA LEU A 55 20.75 -1.31 -13.57
C LEU A 55 21.14 -1.22 -15.04
N HIS A 56 20.31 -0.59 -15.89
CA HIS A 56 20.62 -0.38 -17.31
C HIS A 56 21.74 0.64 -17.53
N LEU A 57 21.90 1.61 -16.62
CA LEU A 57 23.04 2.53 -16.62
C LEU A 57 24.36 1.81 -16.29
N LYS A 58 24.33 0.87 -15.34
CA LYS A 58 25.51 0.14 -14.88
C LYS A 58 25.92 -0.99 -15.84
N ASN A 59 24.95 -1.65 -16.46
CA ASN A 59 25.21 -2.77 -17.37
C ASN A 59 24.23 -2.74 -18.55
N LYS A 60 24.76 -2.78 -19.78
CA LYS A 60 23.96 -2.72 -21.01
C LYS A 60 23.30 -4.04 -21.38
N ASP A 61 23.72 -5.16 -20.76
CA ASP A 61 23.18 -6.50 -21.01
C ASP A 61 21.95 -6.85 -20.16
N VAL A 62 21.36 -5.86 -19.48
CA VAL A 62 20.14 -6.08 -18.70
C VAL A 62 18.95 -6.17 -19.66
N PRO A 63 18.09 -7.19 -19.52
CA PRO A 63 16.92 -7.30 -20.38
C PRO A 63 15.95 -6.14 -20.11
N ASN A 64 15.41 -5.58 -21.19
CA ASN A 64 14.46 -4.47 -21.13
C ASN A 64 13.15 -4.80 -20.41
N ASN A 65 12.81 -6.08 -20.22
CA ASN A 65 11.67 -6.51 -19.42
C ASN A 65 12.16 -7.23 -18.16
N LEU A 66 11.71 -6.76 -17.00
CA LEU A 66 12.01 -7.33 -15.69
C LEU A 66 10.74 -7.59 -14.91
N VAL A 67 10.63 -8.77 -14.31
CA VAL A 67 9.52 -9.11 -13.41
C VAL A 67 9.98 -8.94 -11.96
N ILE A 68 9.39 -7.99 -11.24
CA ILE A 68 9.65 -7.76 -9.81
C ILE A 68 8.33 -7.91 -9.06
N LYS A 69 8.29 -8.86 -8.09
CA LYS A 69 7.09 -9.18 -7.29
C LYS A 69 5.83 -9.43 -8.13
N GLY A 70 5.99 -10.13 -9.26
CA GLY A 70 4.88 -10.46 -10.17
C GLY A 70 4.35 -9.29 -11.01
N GLN A 71 5.03 -8.13 -10.99
CA GLN A 71 4.75 -7.00 -11.88
C GLN A 71 5.82 -6.91 -12.94
N GLU A 72 5.40 -6.71 -14.20
CA GLU A 72 6.28 -6.52 -15.35
C GLU A 72 6.68 -5.04 -15.47
N TYR A 73 7.98 -4.81 -15.60
CA TYR A 73 8.59 -3.50 -15.77
C TYR A 73 9.30 -3.48 -17.12
N TYR A 74 8.89 -2.55 -17.98
CA TYR A 74 9.47 -2.36 -19.30
C TYR A 74 10.32 -1.10 -19.31
N PHE A 75 11.63 -1.28 -19.50
CA PHE A 75 12.58 -0.21 -19.69
C PHE A 75 12.68 0.16 -21.18
N THR A 76 12.69 1.44 -21.46
CA THR A 76 12.95 2.00 -22.79
C THR A 76 13.85 3.22 -22.63
N GLN A 77 14.91 3.28 -23.44
CA GLN A 77 15.78 4.44 -23.50
C GLN A 77 15.42 5.26 -24.75
N LEU A 78 15.08 6.53 -24.55
CA LEU A 78 14.95 7.54 -25.61
C LEU A 78 16.08 8.57 -25.48
N ASP A 79 16.30 9.38 -26.52
CA ASP A 79 17.51 10.21 -26.66
C ASP A 79 17.79 11.10 -25.44
N ASP A 80 16.75 11.71 -24.86
CA ASP A 80 16.84 12.64 -23.72
C ASP A 80 16.34 12.07 -22.38
N TYR A 81 15.75 10.87 -22.36
CA TYR A 81 15.12 10.33 -21.15
C TYR A 81 15.11 8.80 -21.07
N TYR A 82 15.23 8.31 -19.84
CA TYR A 82 14.94 6.93 -19.46
C TYR A 82 13.46 6.81 -19.13
N HIS A 83 12.79 5.80 -19.68
CA HIS A 83 11.37 5.53 -19.45
C HIS A 83 11.21 4.12 -18.89
N VAL A 84 10.49 4.00 -17.78
CA VAL A 84 10.08 2.70 -17.22
C VAL A 84 8.57 2.67 -17.13
N LYS A 85 7.96 1.69 -17.80
CA LYS A 85 6.53 1.43 -17.79
C LYS A 85 6.19 0.26 -16.89
N VAL A 86 5.23 0.44 -16.00
CA VAL A 86 4.73 -0.56 -15.05
C VAL A 86 3.22 -0.60 -15.13
N GLY A 87 2.69 -1.52 -15.93
CA GLY A 87 1.25 -1.57 -16.24
C GLY A 87 0.74 -0.26 -16.87
N LYS A 88 -0.07 0.50 -16.13
CA LYS A 88 -0.61 1.81 -16.56
C LYS A 88 0.23 3.02 -16.10
N ASN A 89 1.28 2.80 -15.29
CA ASN A 89 2.10 3.88 -14.76
C ASN A 89 3.37 4.04 -15.59
N ASP A 90 3.71 5.28 -15.91
CA ASP A 90 4.89 5.65 -16.67
C ASP A 90 5.81 6.53 -15.82
N TYR A 91 7.07 6.11 -15.65
CA TYR A 91 8.10 6.86 -14.94
C TYR A 91 9.15 7.33 -15.95
N LYS A 92 9.30 8.66 -16.08
CA LYS A 92 10.28 9.29 -16.96
C LYS A 92 11.38 9.94 -16.13
N PHE A 93 12.62 9.68 -16.50
CA PHE A 93 13.81 10.23 -15.87
C PHE A 93 14.62 10.94 -16.94
N LYS A 94 14.92 12.22 -16.71
CA LYS A 94 15.81 12.96 -17.61
C LYS A 94 17.21 12.37 -17.49
N LYS A 95 17.85 12.16 -18.65
CA LYS A 95 19.24 11.70 -18.73
C LYS A 95 20.22 12.72 -18.16
#